data_AF-A0A0F8WUX2-F1
#
_entry.id   AF-A0A0F8WUX2-F1
#
_cell.length_a   1.000
_cell.length_b   1.000
_cell.length_c   1.000
_cell.angle_alpha   90.00
_cell.angle_beta   90.00
_cell.angle_gamma   90.00
#
_symmetry.space_group_name_H-M   'P 1'
#
loop_
_entity.id
_entity.type
_entity.pdbx_description
1 polymer ?
#
loop_
_entity_poly.entity_id
_entity_poly.type
_entity_poly.pdbx_seq_one_letter_code
_entity_poly.pdbx_strand_id
1 'polypeptide(L)'
;MALPVLMSLATATARGDEWPQWRGPDRDGVWRETGIVKKFDGPQLPIRWRMPISGGYTGPTVAAGRVYVMDRPDEPAGAERVLCFDAHTGKSLWTYRYPCAYK
;
A
#
# COMPACT_ATOMS: atom_id res chain seq x y z
N MET A 1 30.06 -41.63 13.11
CA MET A 1 29.92 -40.70 11.97
C MET A 1 28.60 -39.97 12.15
N ALA A 2 28.62 -38.73 12.64
CA ALA A 2 27.41 -37.96 12.96
C ALA A 2 27.07 -37.04 11.77
N LEU A 3 25.88 -37.18 11.19
CA LEU A 3 25.39 -36.27 10.15
C LEU A 3 24.94 -34.95 10.80
N PRO A 4 25.32 -33.78 10.27
CA PRO A 4 24.81 -32.51 10.77
C PRO A 4 23.37 -32.32 10.27
N VAL A 5 22.45 -32.04 11.19
CA VAL A 5 21.08 -31.63 10.87
C VAL A 5 21.12 -30.15 10.49
N LEU A 6 20.87 -29.84 9.22
CA LEU A 6 20.78 -28.47 8.73
C LEU A 6 19.41 -27.90 9.14
N MET A 7 19.39 -27.08 10.19
CA MET A 7 18.17 -26.44 10.68
C MET A 7 17.83 -25.24 9.78
N SER A 8 16.87 -25.40 8.87
CA SER A 8 16.39 -24.31 8.01
C SER A 8 15.65 -23.27 8.86
N LEU A 9 16.17 -22.04 8.88
CA LEU A 9 15.55 -20.90 9.54
C LEU A 9 14.33 -20.47 8.72
N ALA A 10 13.13 -20.89 9.12
CA ALA A 10 11.90 -20.40 8.53
C ALA A 10 11.68 -18.95 8.99
N THR A 11 12.00 -17.98 8.14
CA THR A 11 11.62 -16.59 8.34
C THR A 11 10.10 -16.47 8.25
N ALA A 12 9.45 -16.26 9.40
CA ALA A 12 8.04 -15.90 9.44
C ALA A 12 7.87 -14.54 8.74
N THR A 13 7.37 -14.56 7.50
CA THR A 13 6.95 -13.33 6.83
C THR A 13 5.69 -12.85 7.51
N ALA A 14 5.78 -11.78 8.29
CA ALA A 14 4.60 -11.04 8.73
C ALA A 14 3.80 -10.65 7.49
N ARG A 15 2.62 -11.25 7.35
CA ARG A 15 1.74 -11.06 6.21
C ARG A 15 0.66 -10.10 6.65
N GLY A 16 0.83 -8.82 6.29
CA GLY A 16 -0.22 -7.83 6.47
C GLY A 16 -1.45 -8.22 5.65
N ASP A 17 -2.63 -7.95 6.17
CA ASP A 17 -3.89 -8.18 5.50
C ASP A 17 -4.00 -7.34 4.22
N GLU A 18 -4.66 -7.90 3.23
CA GLU A 18 -4.76 -7.32 1.89
C GLU A 18 -6.00 -6.43 1.83
N TRP A 19 -5.93 -5.33 1.07
CA TRP A 19 -7.05 -4.44 0.86
C TRP A 19 -7.24 -4.15 -0.64
N PRO A 20 -7.62 -5.17 -1.43
CA PRO A 20 -7.56 -5.10 -2.89
C PRO A 20 -8.73 -4.34 -3.54
N GLN A 21 -9.76 -3.97 -2.79
CA GLN A 21 -10.97 -3.34 -3.33
C GLN A 21 -11.68 -2.42 -2.33
N TRP A 22 -12.68 -1.68 -2.82
CA TRP A 22 -13.53 -0.82 -1.99
C TRP A 22 -14.12 -1.61 -0.81
N ARG A 23 -13.89 -1.11 0.40
CA ARG A 23 -14.32 -1.72 1.67
C ARG A 23 -13.69 -3.09 1.96
N GLY A 24 -12.51 -3.38 1.40
CA GLY A 24 -11.71 -4.54 1.78
C GLY A 24 -12.11 -5.83 1.06
N PRO A 25 -11.46 -6.96 1.39
CA PRO A 25 -11.61 -8.23 0.69
C PRO A 25 -13.07 -8.72 0.66
N ASP A 26 -13.82 -8.51 1.75
CA ASP A 26 -15.23 -8.91 1.87
C ASP A 26 -16.23 -7.78 1.55
N ARG A 27 -15.75 -6.57 1.18
CA ARG A 27 -16.55 -5.36 0.92
C ARG A 27 -17.42 -4.89 2.09
N ASP A 28 -17.11 -5.33 3.30
CA ASP A 28 -17.84 -5.01 4.54
C ASP A 28 -17.22 -3.83 5.31
N GLY A 29 -16.02 -3.38 4.90
CA GLY A 29 -15.29 -2.29 5.55
C GLY A 29 -14.66 -2.70 6.87
N VAL A 30 -14.49 -4.01 7.10
CA VAL A 30 -13.92 -4.54 8.33
C VAL A 30 -12.45 -4.89 8.12
N TRP A 31 -11.61 -4.35 9.01
CA TRP A 31 -10.20 -4.69 9.12
C TRP A 31 -10.03 -5.81 10.15
N ARG A 32 -9.30 -6.87 9.81
CA ARG A 32 -9.26 -8.14 10.58
C ARG A 32 -7.92 -8.47 11.23
N GLU A 33 -6.95 -7.58 11.09
CA GLU A 33 -5.64 -7.74 11.71
C GLU A 33 -5.69 -7.55 13.23
N THR A 34 -4.65 -8.08 13.88
CA THR A 34 -4.47 -7.97 15.32
C THR A 34 -3.17 -7.23 15.64
N GLY A 35 -2.88 -6.97 16.92
CA GLY A 35 -1.61 -6.36 17.31
C GLY A 35 -1.48 -4.86 16.98
N ILE A 36 -2.59 -4.16 16.68
CA ILE A 36 -2.53 -2.70 16.63
C ILE A 36 -2.15 -2.10 17.97
N VAL A 37 -1.31 -1.08 17.89
CA VAL A 37 -0.98 -0.27 19.05
C VAL A 37 -2.22 0.49 19.53
N LYS A 38 -2.54 0.37 20.81
CA LYS A 38 -3.68 1.08 21.44
C LYS A 38 -3.32 2.50 21.87
N LYS A 39 -2.03 2.77 22.04
CA LYS A 39 -1.45 4.05 22.40
C LYS A 39 -0.13 4.19 21.65
N PHE A 40 0.19 5.41 21.26
CA PHE A 40 1.50 5.72 20.70
C PHE A 40 2.45 6.05 21.85
N ASP A 41 3.72 5.65 21.71
CA ASP A 41 4.76 5.97 22.68
C ASP A 41 5.15 7.47 22.64
N GLY A 42 4.68 8.20 21.64
CA GLY A 42 4.90 9.64 21.45
C GLY A 42 3.72 10.32 20.76
N PRO A 43 3.90 11.56 20.25
CA PRO A 43 2.80 12.33 19.66
C PRO A 43 2.26 11.74 18.34
N GLN A 44 3.02 10.89 17.67
CA GLN A 44 2.63 10.25 16.40
C GLN A 44 3.34 8.90 16.21
N LEU A 45 2.81 8.07 15.31
CA LEU A 45 3.52 6.89 14.80
C LEU A 45 4.73 7.30 13.95
N PRO A 46 5.86 6.56 14.02
CA PRO A 46 6.96 6.74 13.08
C PRO A 46 6.47 6.54 11.64
N ILE A 47 6.64 7.57 10.82
CA ILE A 47 6.32 7.50 9.39
C ILE A 47 7.35 6.61 8.69
N ARG A 48 6.90 5.57 8.00
CA ARG A 48 7.77 4.67 7.22
C ARG A 48 8.21 5.29 5.90
N TRP A 49 7.29 5.92 5.18
CA TRP A 49 7.57 6.62 3.94
C TRP A 49 6.44 7.60 3.60
N ARG A 50 6.71 8.53 2.69
CA ARG A 50 5.74 9.46 2.10
C ARG A 50 6.05 9.63 0.62
N MET A 51 5.00 9.77 -0.18
CA MET A 51 5.12 10.09 -1.61
C MET A 51 4.22 11.27 -1.96
N PRO A 52 4.74 12.30 -2.65
CA PRO A 52 3.90 13.36 -3.17
C PRO A 52 3.05 12.82 -4.32
N ILE A 53 1.74 13.05 -4.25
CA ILE A 53 0.77 12.78 -5.32
C ILE A 53 -0.06 14.05 -5.56
N SER A 54 -0.73 14.12 -6.70
CA SER A 54 -1.65 15.21 -7.02
C SER A 54 -3.02 15.01 -6.36
N GLY A 55 -3.94 15.94 -6.55
CA GLY A 55 -5.31 15.81 -6.04
C GLY A 55 -6.04 14.62 -6.67
N GLY A 56 -6.92 13.96 -5.91
CA GLY A 56 -7.70 12.82 -6.38
C GLY A 56 -8.73 12.40 -5.34
N TYR A 57 -9.71 11.59 -5.76
CA TYR A 57 -10.81 11.13 -4.89
C TYR A 57 -10.66 9.66 -4.45
N THR A 58 -9.56 9.01 -4.81
CA THR A 58 -9.40 7.57 -4.55
C THR A 58 -8.81 7.31 -3.17
N GLY A 59 -9.32 6.25 -2.53
CA GLY A 59 -8.65 5.64 -1.39
C GLY A 59 -7.52 4.71 -1.88
N PRO A 60 -6.44 4.54 -1.10
CA PRO A 60 -5.39 3.59 -1.43
C PRO A 60 -5.90 2.15 -1.37
N THR A 61 -5.45 1.35 -2.32
CA THR A 61 -5.64 -0.11 -2.37
C THR A 61 -4.29 -0.78 -2.14
N VAL A 62 -4.24 -1.84 -1.33
CA VAL A 62 -3.00 -2.57 -1.07
C VAL A 62 -3.18 -4.01 -1.51
N ALA A 63 -2.35 -4.46 -2.44
CA ALA A 63 -2.36 -5.84 -2.88
C ALA A 63 -0.97 -6.33 -3.30
N ALA A 64 -0.60 -7.54 -2.88
CA ALA A 64 0.66 -8.21 -3.24
C ALA A 64 1.90 -7.33 -2.98
N GLY A 65 1.95 -6.70 -1.81
CA GLY A 65 3.07 -5.83 -1.40
C GLY A 65 3.14 -4.51 -2.17
N ARG A 66 2.06 -4.08 -2.82
CA ARG A 66 2.00 -2.84 -3.59
C ARG A 66 0.84 -1.97 -3.15
N VAL A 67 1.06 -0.65 -3.19
CA VAL A 67 0.02 0.36 -2.96
C VAL A 67 -0.38 0.96 -4.30
N TYR A 68 -1.68 1.01 -4.56
CA TYR A 68 -2.28 1.62 -5.73
C TYR A 68 -3.13 2.80 -5.31
N VAL A 69 -2.97 3.92 -6.00
CA VAL A 69 -3.77 5.13 -5.80
C VAL A 69 -3.93 5.83 -7.13
N MET A 70 -5.01 6.58 -7.31
CA MET A 70 -5.21 7.41 -8.48
C MET A 70 -5.22 8.88 -8.11
N ASP A 71 -4.64 9.67 -8.99
CA ASP A 71 -4.63 11.12 -8.88
C ASP A 71 -4.84 11.79 -10.24
N ARG A 72 -5.03 13.11 -10.19
CA ARG A 72 -5.22 14.00 -11.31
C ARG A 72 -4.24 15.16 -11.18
N PRO A 73 -3.08 15.10 -11.84
CA PRO A 73 -2.17 16.24 -11.89
C PRO A 73 -2.80 17.40 -12.67
N ASP A 74 -2.48 18.62 -12.25
CA ASP A 74 -2.91 19.84 -12.95
C ASP A 74 -2.23 19.95 -14.32
N GLU A 75 -1.03 19.38 -14.47
CA GLU A 75 -0.24 19.42 -15.71
C GLU A 75 0.26 18.02 -16.16
N PRO A 76 0.07 17.65 -17.44
CA PRO A 76 -0.84 18.30 -18.39
C PRO A 76 -2.29 18.16 -17.93
N ALA A 77 -3.07 19.22 -18.10
CA ALA A 77 -4.49 19.21 -17.76
C ALA A 77 -5.24 18.13 -18.54
N GLY A 78 -6.33 17.63 -17.95
CA GLY A 78 -7.19 16.65 -18.62
C GLY A 78 -6.61 15.25 -18.63
N ALA A 79 -5.78 14.87 -17.65
CA ALA A 79 -5.27 13.51 -17.51
C ALA A 79 -5.36 13.03 -16.06
N GLU A 80 -5.62 11.74 -15.89
CA GLU A 80 -5.56 11.04 -14.61
C GLU A 80 -4.47 9.97 -14.65
N ARG A 81 -4.03 9.55 -13.47
CA ARG A 81 -3.01 8.52 -13.31
C ARG A 81 -3.47 7.43 -12.37
N VAL A 82 -3.03 6.22 -12.64
CA VAL A 82 -2.90 5.15 -11.65
C VAL A 82 -1.42 5.08 -11.26
N LEU A 83 -1.14 5.23 -9.97
CA LEU A 83 0.18 5.18 -9.39
C LEU A 83 0.34 3.85 -8.64
N CYS A 84 1.48 3.19 -8.83
CA CYS A 84 1.84 2.00 -8.08
C CYS A 84 3.14 2.23 -7.32
N PHE A 85 3.11 1.94 -6.02
CA PHE A 85 4.26 2.03 -5.13
C PHE A 85 4.54 0.67 -4.49
N ASP A 86 5.79 0.43 -4.13
CA ASP A 86 6.16 -0.63 -3.21
C ASP A 86 5.63 -0.30 -1.81
N ALA A 87 4.89 -1.23 -1.19
CA ALA A 87 4.20 -0.96 0.08
C ALA A 87 5.16 -0.80 1.27
N HIS A 88 6.36 -1.36 1.19
CA HIS A 88 7.32 -1.29 2.29
C HIS A 88 8.17 -0.02 2.25
N THR A 89 8.54 0.42 1.05
CA THR A 89 9.51 1.51 0.83
C THR A 89 8.88 2.79 0.30
N GLY A 90 7.67 2.71 -0.27
CA GLY A 90 7.04 3.82 -0.99
C GLY A 90 7.65 4.09 -2.37
N LYS A 91 8.63 3.30 -2.82
CA LYS A 91 9.28 3.50 -4.12
C LYS A 91 8.24 3.37 -5.25
N SER A 92 8.22 4.33 -6.16
CA SER A 92 7.39 4.23 -7.37
C SER A 92 7.85 3.05 -8.22
N LEU A 93 6.92 2.15 -8.52
CA LEU A 93 7.14 0.99 -9.37
C LEU A 93 6.74 1.28 -10.80
N TRP A 94 5.58 1.91 -10.99
CA TRP A 94 5.11 2.36 -12.29
C TRP A 94 4.01 3.42 -12.14
N THR A 95 3.70 4.06 -13.26
CA THR A 95 2.60 5.00 -13.42
C THR A 95 1.92 4.74 -14.75
N TYR A 96 0.61 4.59 -14.72
CA TYR A 96 -0.22 4.56 -15.92
C TYR A 96 -1.00 5.87 -16.01
N ARG A 97 -0.98 6.53 -17.16
CA ARG A 97 -1.65 7.82 -17.38
C ARG A 97 -2.63 7.70 -18.53
N TYR A 98 -3.81 8.29 -18.38
CA TYR A 98 -4.83 8.32 -19.44
C TYR A 98 -5.54 9.69 -19.53
N PRO A 99 -6.02 10.08 -20.72
CA PRO A 99 -6.82 11.30 -20.89
C PRO A 99 -8.15 11.20 -20.12
N CYS A 100 -8.48 12.24 -19.36
CA CYS A 100 -9.71 12.36 -18.57
C CYS A 100 -10.13 13.83 -18.52
N ALA A 101 -11.04 14.22 -19.42
CA ALA A 101 -11.66 15.54 -19.40
C ALA A 101 -12.95 15.47 -18.59
N TYR A 102 -13.00 16.16 -17.45
CA TYR A 102 -14.25 16.37 -16.71
C TYR A 102 -15.11 17.37 -17.49
N LYS A 103 -16.42 17.13 -17.53
CA LYS A 103 -17.41 17.99 -18.16
C LYS A 103 -18.30 18.62 -17.11
#